data_AF-A0A962NCY3-F1
#
_entry.id   AF-A0A962NCY3-F1
#
_cell.length_a   1.000
_cell.length_b   1.000
_cell.length_c   1.000
_cell.angle_alpha   90.00
_cell.angle_beta   90.00
_cell.angle_gamma   90.00
#
_symmetry.space_group_name_H-M   'P 1'
#
loop_
_entity.id
_entity.type
_entity.pdbx_description
1 polymer ?
#
loop_
_entity_poly.entity_id
_entity_poly.type
_entity_poly.pdbx_seq_one_letter_code
_entity_poly.pdbx_strand_id
1 'polypeptide(L)'
;GLKGDLTSNIRDSLVTLDRLVGFLAQGTLQRNSSKDTRERVKTLARDIHSLADHAGFLSQKITFLLDGTLGMINIEQNAIIKIFSVAAVVFLPPTLIASIYGMNFEHMPELEWLVGYPFAIGLMILSAILPYFFFKRKGWL
;
A
#
# COMPACT_ATOMS: atom_id res chain seq x y z
N GLY A 1 -14.30 4.65 -7.45
CA GLY A 1 -13.98 5.72 -6.47
C GLY A 1 -14.13 7.04 -7.18
N LEU A 2 -14.92 7.97 -6.67
CA LEU A 2 -15.55 9.08 -7.42
C LEU A 2 -14.66 9.76 -8.49
N LYS A 3 -13.39 10.05 -8.18
CA LYS A 3 -12.46 10.68 -9.13
C LYS A 3 -12.01 9.75 -10.27
N GLY A 4 -11.77 8.47 -9.98
CA GLY A 4 -11.44 7.47 -11.00
C GLY A 4 -12.62 7.16 -11.91
N ASP A 5 -13.84 7.13 -11.34
CA ASP A 5 -15.07 6.89 -12.12
C ASP A 5 -15.32 8.07 -13.08
N LEU A 6 -15.07 9.31 -12.64
CA LEU A 6 -15.12 10.50 -13.50
C LEU A 6 -14.08 10.45 -14.63
N THR A 7 -12.83 10.07 -14.35
CA THR A 7 -11.79 9.92 -15.38
C THR A 7 -12.15 8.83 -16.39
N SER A 8 -12.75 7.73 -15.95
CA SER A 8 -13.25 6.67 -16.85
C SER A 8 -14.36 7.20 -17.76
N ASN A 9 -15.36 7.88 -17.20
CA ASN A 9 -16.47 8.45 -17.97
C ASN A 9 -16.01 9.49 -19.00
N ILE A 10 -15.02 10.31 -18.65
CA ILE A 10 -14.41 11.28 -19.59
C ILE A 10 -13.72 10.55 -20.73
N ARG A 11 -12.96 9.50 -20.43
CA ARG A 11 -12.28 8.70 -21.46
C ARG A 11 -13.26 8.00 -22.39
N ASP A 12 -14.32 7.41 -21.85
CA ASP A 12 -15.37 6.75 -22.66
C ASP A 12 -16.12 7.76 -23.55
N SER A 13 -16.35 8.97 -23.03
CA SER A 13 -16.94 10.09 -23.80
C SER A 13 -16.00 10.56 -24.91
N LEU A 14 -14.70 10.67 -24.65
CA LEU A 14 -13.71 11.06 -25.66
C LEU A 14 -13.58 10.01 -26.76
N VAL A 15 -13.59 8.71 -26.42
CA VAL A 15 -13.57 7.62 -27.40
C VAL A 15 -14.82 7.63 -28.28
N THR A 16 -16.00 7.91 -27.72
CA THR A 16 -17.23 8.00 -28.51
C THR A 16 -17.24 9.24 -29.41
N LEU A 17 -16.73 10.38 -28.94
CA LEU A 17 -16.55 11.59 -29.75
C LEU A 17 -15.54 11.39 -30.88
N ASP A 18 -14.43 10.69 -30.63
CA ASP A 18 -13.43 10.37 -31.63
C ASP A 18 -14.03 9.52 -32.77
N ARG A 19 -14.82 8.49 -32.41
CA ARG A 19 -15.56 7.68 -33.39
C ARG A 19 -16.58 8.49 -34.19
N LEU A 20 -17.34 9.37 -33.53
CA LEU A 20 -18.32 10.23 -34.20
C LEU A 20 -17.67 11.21 -35.17
N VAL A 21 -16.55 11.82 -34.79
CA VAL A 21 -15.82 12.75 -35.66
C VAL A 21 -15.12 12.00 -36.78
N GLY A 22 -14.62 10.79 -36.55
CA GLY A 22 -14.15 9.90 -37.61
C GLY A 22 -15.22 9.58 -38.65
N PHE A 23 -16.44 9.25 -38.19
CA PHE A 23 -17.60 9.06 -39.07
C PHE A 23 -17.98 10.33 -39.84
N LEU A 24 -17.98 11.49 -39.17
CA LEU A 24 -18.25 12.80 -39.79
C LEU A 24 -17.19 13.17 -40.85
N ALA A 25 -15.92 12.86 -40.59
CA ALA A 25 -14.82 13.06 -41.54
C ALA A 25 -15.00 12.22 -42.80
N GLN A 26 -15.49 10.98 -42.66
CA GLN A 26 -15.79 10.10 -43.78
C GLN A 26 -17.08 10.51 -44.53
N GLY A 27 -18.09 11.01 -43.81
CA GLY A 27 -19.32 11.52 -44.41
C GLY A 27 -19.13 12.81 -45.23
N THR A 28 -18.28 13.73 -44.75
CA THR A 28 -17.93 14.96 -45.50
C THR A 28 -17.14 14.66 -46.78
N LEU A 29 -16.34 13.59 -46.76
CA LEU A 29 -15.63 13.03 -47.91
C LEU A 29 -16.59 12.49 -48.98
N GLN A 30 -17.59 11.69 -48.59
CA GLN A 30 -18.56 11.10 -49.51
C GLN A 30 -19.54 12.13 -50.10
N ARG A 31 -19.93 13.15 -49.34
CA ARG A 31 -20.88 14.19 -49.78
C ARG A 31 -20.27 15.29 -50.66
N ASN A 32 -18.98 15.22 -50.98
CA ASN A 32 -18.26 16.26 -51.73
C ASN A 32 -18.42 17.65 -51.08
N SER A 33 -18.44 17.70 -49.73
CA SER A 33 -18.59 18.93 -48.96
C SER A 33 -17.44 19.91 -49.21
N SER A 34 -17.68 21.20 -48.94
CA SER A 34 -16.70 22.27 -49.13
C SER A 34 -15.38 21.97 -48.41
N LYS A 35 -14.26 22.40 -49.01
CA LYS A 35 -12.91 22.18 -48.46
C LYS A 35 -12.77 22.70 -47.03
N ASP A 36 -13.38 23.84 -46.70
CA ASP A 36 -13.38 24.44 -45.36
C ASP A 36 -14.03 23.52 -44.30
N THR A 37 -15.19 22.91 -44.61
CA THR A 37 -15.85 21.99 -43.67
C THR A 37 -14.98 20.76 -43.39
N ARG A 38 -14.35 20.22 -44.43
CA ARG A 38 -13.48 19.05 -44.30
C ARG A 38 -12.23 19.34 -43.47
N GLU A 39 -11.65 20.53 -43.60
CA GLU A 39 -10.53 20.98 -42.76
C GLU A 39 -10.95 21.16 -41.30
N ARG A 40 -12.09 21.80 -41.03
CA ARG A 40 -12.61 21.96 -39.65
C ARG A 40 -12.83 20.63 -38.95
N VAL A 41 -13.43 19.66 -39.63
CA VAL A 41 -13.65 18.31 -39.08
C VAL A 41 -12.32 17.61 -38.80
N LYS A 42 -11.32 17.76 -39.68
CA LYS A 42 -9.98 17.20 -39.47
C LYS A 42 -9.23 17.86 -38.31
N THR A 43 -9.45 19.15 -38.06
CA THR A 43 -8.90 19.84 -36.87
C THR A 43 -9.58 19.36 -35.60
N LEU A 44 -10.91 19.29 -35.59
CA LEU A 44 -11.67 18.78 -34.45
C LEU A 44 -11.28 17.34 -34.08
N ALA A 45 -11.04 16.48 -35.08
CA ALA A 45 -10.57 15.11 -34.87
C ALA A 45 -9.22 15.08 -34.15
N ARG A 46 -8.27 15.92 -34.55
CA ARG A 46 -6.94 16.03 -33.91
C ARG A 46 -7.05 16.55 -32.48
N ASP A 47 -7.94 17.50 -32.23
CA ASP A 47 -8.14 18.05 -30.89
C ASP A 47 -8.74 17.01 -29.94
N ILE A 48 -9.77 16.27 -30.38
CA ILE A 48 -10.36 15.18 -29.60
C ILE A 48 -9.33 14.08 -29.31
N HIS A 49 -8.53 13.68 -30.30
CA HIS A 49 -7.48 12.69 -30.11
C HIS A 49 -6.45 13.15 -29.07
N SER A 50 -6.00 14.42 -29.17
CA SER A 50 -5.04 15.00 -28.20
C SER A 50 -5.61 15.05 -26.78
N LEU A 51 -6.91 15.35 -26.63
CA LEU A 51 -7.58 15.31 -25.33
C LEU A 51 -7.70 13.88 -24.78
N ALA A 52 -7.96 12.89 -25.64
CA ALA A 52 -8.02 11.48 -25.26
C ALA A 52 -6.65 10.99 -24.74
N ASP A 53 -5.58 11.33 -25.45
CA ASP A 53 -4.21 11.02 -25.02
C ASP A 53 -3.87 11.69 -23.68
N HIS A 54 -4.26 12.95 -23.51
CA HIS A 54 -4.02 13.68 -22.27
C HIS A 54 -4.80 13.10 -21.09
N ALA A 55 -6.05 12.68 -21.31
CA ALA A 55 -6.85 11.99 -20.31
C ALA A 55 -6.22 10.62 -19.93
N GLY A 56 -5.71 9.89 -20.92
CA GLY A 56 -4.96 8.66 -20.71
C GLY A 56 -3.70 8.88 -19.86
N PHE A 57 -2.91 9.91 -20.19
CA PHE A 57 -1.72 10.29 -19.42
C PHE A 57 -2.05 10.65 -17.97
N LEU A 58 -3.11 11.43 -17.74
CA LEU A 58 -3.52 11.81 -16.40
C LEU A 58 -3.97 10.59 -15.59
N SER A 59 -4.73 9.67 -16.20
CA SER A 59 -5.13 8.41 -15.56
C SER A 59 -3.91 7.60 -15.15
N GLN A 60 -2.92 7.46 -16.02
CA GLN A 60 -1.69 6.72 -15.71
C GLN A 60 -0.91 7.37 -14.56
N LYS A 61 -0.84 8.70 -14.53
CA LYS A 61 -0.20 9.44 -13.43
C LYS A 61 -0.93 9.25 -12.10
N ILE A 62 -2.26 9.23 -12.11
CA ILE A 62 -3.07 8.96 -10.90
C ILE A 62 -2.76 7.54 -10.39
N THR A 63 -2.75 6.54 -11.28
CA THR A 63 -2.42 5.15 -10.90
C THR A 63 -1.00 5.06 -10.32
N PHE A 64 -0.02 5.69 -10.97
CA PHE A 64 1.36 5.71 -10.47
C PHE A 64 1.47 6.34 -9.07
N LEU A 65 0.78 7.46 -8.83
CA LEU A 65 0.74 8.09 -7.51
C LEU A 65 0.01 7.23 -6.47
N LEU A 66 -1.08 6.57 -6.85
CA LEU A 66 -1.80 5.64 -5.97
C LEU A 66 -0.90 4.48 -5.55
N ASP A 67 -0.25 3.82 -6.52
CA ASP A 67 0.66 2.71 -6.26
C ASP A 67 1.85 3.14 -5.40
N GLY A 68 2.43 4.30 -5.69
CA GLY A 68 3.51 4.88 -4.85
C GLY A 68 3.04 5.18 -3.44
N THR A 69 1.84 5.73 -3.27
CA THR A 69 1.25 6.04 -1.96
C THR A 69 0.96 4.76 -1.17
N LEU A 70 0.37 3.75 -1.82
CA LEU A 70 0.12 2.45 -1.20
C LEU A 70 1.43 1.76 -0.81
N GLY A 71 2.47 1.85 -1.66
CA GLY A 71 3.81 1.36 -1.35
C GLY A 71 4.41 2.04 -0.11
N MET A 72 4.31 3.38 -0.02
CA MET A 72 4.75 4.13 1.16
C MET A 72 3.97 3.73 2.41
N ILE A 73 2.64 3.62 2.33
CA ILE A 73 1.79 3.16 3.44
C ILE A 73 2.21 1.76 3.89
N ASN A 74 2.50 0.86 2.95
CA ASN A 74 2.93 -0.50 3.28
C ASN A 74 4.29 -0.51 4.01
N ILE A 75 5.23 0.35 3.60
CA ILE A 75 6.53 0.50 4.27
C ILE A 75 6.33 0.99 5.71
N GLU A 76 5.53 2.05 5.91
CA GLU A 76 5.22 2.59 7.24
C GLU A 76 4.51 1.55 8.13
N GLN A 77 3.51 0.85 7.59
CA GLN A 77 2.82 -0.23 8.31
C GLN A 77 3.76 -1.37 8.69
N ASN A 78 4.63 -1.80 7.78
CA ASN A 78 5.62 -2.84 8.07
C ASN A 78 6.60 -2.39 9.16
N ALA A 79 7.02 -1.12 9.16
CA ALA A 79 7.85 -0.56 10.22
C ALA A 79 7.14 -0.60 11.58
N ILE A 80 5.87 -0.19 11.63
CA ILE A 80 5.05 -0.23 12.84
C ILE A 80 4.90 -1.68 13.36
N ILE A 81 4.50 -2.62 12.50
CA ILE A 81 4.33 -4.04 12.86
C ILE A 81 5.64 -4.64 13.38
N LYS A 82 6.77 -4.28 12.75
CA LYS A 82 8.09 -4.74 13.16
C LYS A 82 8.42 -4.27 14.58
N ILE A 83 8.13 -3.02 14.94
CA ILE A 83 8.33 -2.50 16.29
C ILE A 83 7.50 -3.29 17.31
N PHE A 84 6.20 -3.48 17.06
CA PHE A 84 5.33 -4.25 17.96
C PHE A 84 5.77 -5.72 18.10
N SER A 85 6.21 -6.33 17.01
CA SER A 85 6.71 -7.70 17.01
C SER A 85 7.98 -7.83 17.86
N VAL A 86 8.92 -6.89 17.75
CA VAL A 86 10.12 -6.86 18.58
C VAL A 86 9.75 -6.66 20.06
N ALA A 87 8.84 -5.72 20.36
CA ALA A 87 8.36 -5.51 21.72
C ALA A 87 7.71 -6.78 22.30
N ALA A 88 6.86 -7.46 21.54
CA ALA A 88 6.23 -8.70 21.96
C ALA A 88 7.27 -9.80 22.26
N VAL A 89 8.27 -10.00 21.39
CA VAL A 89 9.31 -11.01 21.63
C VAL A 89 10.16 -10.68 22.87
N VAL A 90 10.37 -9.39 23.18
CA VAL A 90 11.10 -8.97 24.38
C VAL A 90 10.27 -9.16 25.67
N PHE A 91 8.96 -8.90 25.62
CA PHE A 91 8.11 -8.90 26.83
C PHE A 91 7.34 -10.21 27.09
N LEU A 92 7.03 -11.00 26.07
CA LEU A 92 6.25 -12.24 26.23
C LEU A 92 6.97 -13.29 27.09
N PRO A 93 8.27 -13.59 26.89
CA PRO A 93 8.95 -14.61 27.70
C PRO A 93 9.05 -14.23 29.19
N PRO A 94 9.42 -12.99 29.58
CA PRO A 94 9.36 -12.57 30.98
C PRO A 94 7.95 -12.64 31.57
N THR A 95 6.93 -12.25 30.79
CA THR A 95 5.53 -12.30 31.23
C THR A 95 5.09 -13.75 31.48
N LEU A 96 5.50 -14.69 30.63
CA LEU A 96 5.21 -16.11 30.81
C LEU A 96 5.88 -16.66 32.07
N ILE A 97 7.16 -16.33 32.29
CA ILE A 97 7.89 -16.72 33.51
C ILE A 97 7.18 -16.14 34.76
N ALA A 98 6.89 -14.84 34.76
CA ALA A 98 6.18 -14.18 35.85
C ALA A 98 4.80 -14.80 36.10
N SER A 99 4.10 -15.20 35.03
CA SER A 99 2.80 -15.88 35.13
C SER A 99 2.93 -17.27 35.76
N ILE A 100 3.92 -18.07 35.35
CA ILE A 100 4.18 -19.42 35.91
C ILE A 100 4.51 -19.33 37.40
N TYR A 101 5.42 -18.42 37.79
CA TYR A 101 5.80 -18.22 39.20
C TYR A 101 4.73 -17.50 40.03
N GLY A 102 3.73 -16.88 39.38
CA GLY A 102 2.56 -16.28 40.04
C GLY A 102 1.41 -17.26 40.30
N MET A 103 1.51 -18.52 39.83
CA MET A 103 0.49 -19.55 40.07
C MET A 103 0.66 -20.16 41.48
N ASN A 104 -0.45 -20.36 42.20
CA ASN A 104 -0.47 -20.97 43.54
C ASN A 104 -0.39 -22.52 43.48
N PHE A 105 0.69 -23.09 42.95
CA PHE A 105 0.89 -24.54 43.01
C PHE A 105 1.49 -24.98 44.35
N GLU A 106 0.90 -26.02 44.96
CA GLU A 106 1.29 -26.56 46.26
C GLU A 106 2.61 -27.37 46.22
N HIS A 107 3.01 -27.86 45.04
CA HIS A 107 4.31 -28.51 44.80
C HIS A 107 5.07 -27.77 43.70
N MET A 108 5.79 -26.70 44.08
CA MET A 108 6.81 -26.08 43.23
C MET A 108 8.20 -26.45 43.76
N PRO A 109 8.87 -27.50 43.22
CA PRO A 109 10.21 -27.91 43.69
C PRO A 109 11.28 -26.82 43.55
N GLU A 110 11.02 -25.81 42.70
CA GLU A 110 11.89 -24.65 42.47
C GLU A 110 11.78 -23.60 43.59
N LEU A 111 10.71 -23.61 44.38
CA LEU A 111 10.43 -22.64 45.45
C LEU A 111 11.13 -23.01 46.77
N GLU A 112 11.39 -24.31 47.00
CA GLU A 112 12.20 -24.80 48.13
C GLU A 112 13.69 -24.41 47.99
N TRP A 113 14.09 -23.96 46.79
CA TRP A 113 15.45 -23.50 46.53
C TRP A 113 15.63 -22.05 47.00
N LEU A 114 16.55 -21.83 47.94
CA LEU A 114 16.93 -20.49 48.44
C LEU A 114 17.28 -19.46 47.34
N VAL A 115 17.64 -19.94 46.14
CA VAL A 115 18.00 -19.13 44.97
C VAL A 115 16.98 -19.16 43.83
N GLY A 116 15.83 -19.83 43.99
CA GLY A 116 14.81 -19.95 42.94
C GLY A 116 14.24 -18.60 42.49
N TYR A 117 13.95 -17.69 43.42
CA TYR A 117 13.44 -16.35 43.10
C TYR A 117 14.48 -15.46 42.39
N PRO A 118 15.73 -15.33 42.87
CA PRO A 118 16.81 -14.69 42.10
C PRO A 118 17.06 -15.32 40.72
N PHE A 119 16.94 -16.64 40.60
CA PHE A 119 17.12 -17.35 39.33
C PHE A 119 16.01 -17.04 38.32
N ALA A 120 14.75 -16.99 38.76
CA ALA A 120 13.61 -16.59 37.93
C ALA A 120 13.77 -15.16 37.41
N ILE A 121 14.24 -14.22 38.24
CA ILE A 121 14.58 -12.85 37.82
C ILE A 121 15.71 -12.86 36.79
N GLY A 122 16.76 -13.67 37.03
CA GLY A 122 17.84 -13.86 36.07
C GLY A 122 17.35 -14.36 34.71
N LEU A 123 16.45 -15.35 34.70
CA LEU A 123 15.83 -15.87 33.47
C LEU A 123 14.96 -14.82 32.75
N MET A 124 14.18 -14.02 33.49
CA MET A 124 13.40 -12.93 32.91
C MET A 124 14.30 -11.91 32.20
N ILE A 125 15.35 -11.46 32.88
CA ILE A 125 16.33 -10.50 32.32
C ILE A 125 17.05 -11.11 31.11
N LEU A 126 17.50 -12.37 31.21
CA LEU A 126 18.18 -13.05 30.12
C LEU A 126 17.28 -13.17 28.88
N SER A 127 16.00 -13.51 29.08
CA SER A 127 15.03 -13.67 28.00
C SER A 127 14.65 -12.36 27.31
N ALA A 128 14.79 -11.21 27.99
CA ALA A 128 14.61 -9.89 27.37
C ALA A 128 15.87 -9.45 26.58
N ILE A 129 17.06 -9.76 27.10
CA ILE A 129 18.35 -9.34 26.50
C ILE A 129 18.70 -10.16 25.26
N LEU A 130 18.44 -11.48 25.27
CA LEU A 130 18.76 -12.38 24.16
C LEU A 130 18.12 -11.95 22.83
N PRO A 131 16.81 -11.69 22.75
CA PRO A 131 16.18 -11.20 21.52
C PRO A 131 16.67 -9.82 21.13
N TYR A 132 16.87 -8.91 22.09
CA TYR A 132 17.37 -7.57 21.82
C TYR A 132 18.73 -7.61 21.09
N PHE A 133 19.66 -8.43 21.57
CA PHE A 133 20.98 -8.57 20.97
C PHE A 133 20.91 -9.26 19.59
N PHE A 134 20.03 -10.24 19.44
CA PHE A 134 19.79 -10.93 18.16
C PHE A 134 19.23 -9.97 17.08
N PHE A 135 18.22 -9.16 17.43
CA PHE A 135 17.65 -8.17 16.51
C PHE A 135 18.63 -7.05 16.15
N LYS A 136 19.44 -6.59 17.11
CA LYS A 136 20.51 -5.62 16.87
C LYS A 136 21.58 -6.15 15.91
N ARG A 137 22.02 -7.41 16.10
CA ARG A 137 23.03 -8.02 15.22
C ARG A 137 22.52 -8.26 13.79
N LYS A 138 21.22 -8.49 13.61
CA LYS A 138 20.60 -8.64 12.29
C LYS A 138 20.32 -7.32 11.57
N GLY A 139 20.57 -6.16 12.19
CA GLY A 139 20.22 -4.85 11.61
C GLY A 139 18.70 -4.64 11.48
N TRP A 140 17.93 -5.30 12.35
CA TRP A 140 16.47 -5.16 12.36
C TRP A 140 16.01 -3.97 13.22
N LEU A 141 16.91 -3.43 14.04
CA LEU A 141 16.77 -2.19 14.81
C LEU A 141 17.82 -1.19 14.32
#